data_AF-A0A974TKN5-F1
#
_entry.id   AF-A0A974TKN5-F1
#
_cell.length_a   1.000
_cell.length_b   1.000
_cell.length_c   1.000
_cell.angle_alpha   90.00
_cell.angle_beta   90.00
_cell.angle_gamma   90.00
#
_symmetry.space_group_name_H-M   'P 1'
#
loop_
_entity.id
_entity.type
_entity.pdbx_description
1 polymer ?
#
loop_
_entity_poly.entity_id
_entity_poly.type
_entity_poly.pdbx_seq_one_letter_code
_entity_poly.pdbx_strand_id
1 'polypeptide(L)'
;MAKQDQVVTLAAEELGGIMRQVAALHLQAAELLGNIRGIARAEHGKRKKGTAVSSLTDTELESVLSERIDVEDVRALMFLATATENVREDFREKMISLETVKLIAAAAPKVRAEALHVLARNRRLYPSDVKEIAKRIDLDPTSEWQQSERSRLTHLETLKDERLFSVKRGVDRLGVAFARFHDKFMRDDEGLVTLIETKTEAYKRAYNEVIARARSVLPEIEALFCQPTGTEATTPEVRKLGFAIAAVQRLARGGFAHNAGRGVVHSSEVVALGHALAYIGNAGAPPNEKRRAKHLKVLELCAGAGGMSIGLIGAGYEHAALFERNQDKVDTLRRNWPTWGVEKTDIRKISDARLRQYAGIDLLAAGLPCGPVNRPRGIPTCSSGCLTSSKS
;
A
#
# COMPACT_ATOMS: atom_id res chain seq x y z
N MET A 1 -37.07 16.16 25.96
CA MET A 1 -35.74 15.91 25.35
C MET A 1 -34.60 16.54 26.17
N ALA A 2 -34.62 17.84 26.49
CA ALA A 2 -33.50 18.51 27.18
C ALA A 2 -33.02 17.90 28.52
N LYS A 3 -33.91 17.34 29.36
CA LYS A 3 -33.50 16.70 30.64
C LYS A 3 -32.79 15.35 30.46
N GLN A 4 -33.13 14.58 29.43
CA GLN A 4 -32.47 13.29 29.15
C GLN A 4 -31.05 13.51 28.61
N ASP A 5 -30.86 14.50 27.76
CA ASP A 5 -29.54 14.85 27.22
C ASP A 5 -28.59 15.36 28.32
N GLN A 6 -29.11 16.09 29.32
CA GLN A 6 -28.34 16.52 30.49
C GLN A 6 -27.86 15.35 31.36
N VAL A 7 -28.72 14.35 31.60
CA VAL A 7 -28.37 13.17 32.39
C VAL A 7 -27.32 12.32 31.68
N VAL A 8 -27.44 12.15 30.37
CA VAL A 8 -26.44 11.41 29.57
C VAL A 8 -25.09 12.14 29.57
N THR A 9 -25.10 13.47 29.50
CA THR A 9 -23.87 14.27 29.52
C THR A 9 -23.15 14.17 30.87
N LEU A 10 -23.87 14.31 31.98
CA LEU A 10 -23.33 14.14 33.33
C LEU A 10 -22.76 12.73 33.55
N ALA A 11 -23.49 11.69 33.13
CA ALA A 11 -23.01 10.32 33.23
C ALA A 11 -21.73 10.07 32.41
N ALA A 12 -21.61 10.70 31.23
CA ALA A 12 -20.41 10.61 30.41
C ALA A 12 -19.21 11.33 31.05
N GLU A 13 -19.44 12.46 31.73
CA GLU A 13 -18.39 13.18 32.48
C GLU A 13 -17.90 12.38 33.69
N GLU A 14 -18.81 11.80 34.47
CA GLU A 14 -18.47 10.91 35.59
C GLU A 14 -17.67 9.68 35.12
N LEU A 15 -18.12 9.03 34.04
CA LEU A 15 -17.40 7.90 33.44
C LEU A 15 -16.00 8.30 32.98
N GLY A 16 -15.85 9.48 32.36
CA GLY A 16 -14.54 10.01 31.96
C GLY A 16 -13.63 10.32 33.16
N GLY A 17 -14.19 10.73 34.30
CA GLY A 17 -13.46 10.85 35.57
C GLY A 17 -12.88 9.51 36.03
N ILE A 18 -13.71 8.47 36.07
CA ILE A 18 -13.29 7.11 36.46
C ILE A 18 -12.22 6.57 35.52
N MET A 19 -12.39 6.72 34.20
CA MET A 19 -11.40 6.23 33.22
C MET A 19 -10.04 6.89 33.37
N ARG A 20 -9.98 8.19 33.71
CA ARG A 20 -8.71 8.88 34.00
C ARG A 20 -8.04 8.36 35.26
N GLN A 21 -8.81 8.06 36.30
CA GLN A 21 -8.28 7.47 37.53
C GLN A 21 -7.73 6.06 37.28
N VAL A 22 -8.43 5.25 36.48
CA VAL A 22 -7.96 3.93 36.05
C VAL A 22 -6.66 4.05 35.25
N ALA A 23 -6.58 4.97 34.29
CA ALA A 23 -5.36 5.19 33.50
C ALA A 23 -4.18 5.61 34.40
N ALA A 24 -4.40 6.48 35.39
CA ALA A 24 -3.37 6.90 36.34
C ALA A 24 -2.83 5.73 37.18
N LEU A 25 -3.70 4.83 37.66
CA LEU A 25 -3.28 3.63 38.40
C LEU A 25 -2.42 2.68 37.55
N HIS A 26 -2.75 2.52 36.26
CA HIS A 26 -1.94 1.70 35.36
C HIS A 26 -0.55 2.31 35.08
N LEU A 27 -0.48 3.64 34.97
CA LEU A 27 0.81 4.33 34.85
C LEU A 27 1.66 4.19 36.12
N GLN A 28 1.04 4.28 37.31
CA GLN A 28 1.74 4.02 38.58
C GLN A 28 2.25 2.58 38.67
N ALA A 29 1.45 1.60 38.24
CA ALA A 29 1.88 0.20 38.16
C ALA A 29 3.06 0.03 37.20
N ALA A 30 3.04 0.69 36.03
CA ALA A 30 4.14 0.68 35.07
C ALA A 30 5.42 1.34 35.63
N GLU A 31 5.30 2.43 36.40
CA GLU A 31 6.42 3.07 37.09
C GLU A 31 7.04 2.16 38.15
N LEU A 32 6.22 1.52 38.99
CA LEU A 32 6.69 0.54 39.97
C LEU A 32 7.44 -0.61 39.30
N LEU A 33 6.89 -1.10 38.18
CA LEU A 33 7.51 -2.16 37.41
C LEU A 33 8.83 -1.71 36.74
N GLY A 34 8.89 -0.46 36.27
CA GLY A 34 10.11 0.19 35.82
C GLY A 34 11.17 0.31 36.93
N ASN A 35 10.75 0.65 38.15
CA ASN A 35 11.63 0.74 39.33
C ASN A 35 12.17 -0.63 39.75
N ILE A 36 11.33 -1.67 39.76
CA ILE A 36 11.75 -3.06 40.01
C ILE A 36 12.83 -3.46 38.99
N ARG A 37 12.62 -3.15 37.71
CA ARG A 37 13.62 -3.38 36.65
C ARG A 37 14.91 -2.58 36.88
N GLY A 38 14.79 -1.35 37.35
CA GLY A 38 15.92 -0.48 37.69
C GLY A 38 16.74 -1.02 38.86
N ILE A 39 16.09 -1.47 39.94
CA ILE A 39 16.73 -2.08 41.11
C ILE A 39 17.44 -3.38 40.72
N ALA A 40 16.79 -4.26 39.96
CA ALA A 40 17.40 -5.48 39.46
C ALA A 40 18.68 -5.22 38.63
N ARG A 41 18.70 -4.14 37.84
CA ARG A 41 19.89 -3.70 37.08
C ARG A 41 20.96 -3.05 37.97
N ALA A 42 20.57 -2.28 38.99
CA ALA A 42 21.47 -1.53 39.87
C ALA A 42 22.18 -2.43 40.91
N GLU A 43 21.50 -3.41 41.49
CA GLU A 43 22.12 -4.41 42.37
C GLU A 43 23.17 -5.24 41.63
N HIS A 44 22.92 -5.50 40.35
CA HIS A 44 23.86 -6.19 39.46
C HIS A 44 25.10 -5.34 39.14
N GLY A 45 24.94 -4.00 39.01
CA GLY A 45 26.04 -3.06 38.83
C GLY A 45 26.98 -2.94 40.04
N LYS A 46 26.45 -3.07 41.27
CA LYS A 46 27.24 -3.03 42.51
C LYS A 46 27.93 -4.36 42.86
N ARG A 47 27.41 -5.51 42.40
CA ARG A 47 27.94 -6.85 42.68
C ARG A 47 28.91 -7.41 41.64
N LYS A 48 29.25 -6.65 40.58
CA LYS A 48 30.32 -6.96 39.60
C LYS A 48 31.76 -6.87 40.15
N LYS A 49 31.97 -7.25 41.41
CA LYS A 49 33.27 -7.64 41.98
C LYS A 49 33.11 -9.04 42.59
N GLY A 50 33.14 -10.06 41.73
CA GLY A 50 33.16 -11.47 42.13
C GLY A 50 31.80 -12.16 42.04
N THR A 51 31.75 -13.22 41.24
CA THR A 51 30.63 -14.18 41.01
C THR A 51 29.50 -13.73 40.08
N ALA A 52 29.35 -14.48 38.98
CA ALA A 52 28.36 -14.27 37.93
C ALA A 52 27.06 -15.01 38.29
N VAL A 53 25.97 -14.26 38.46
CA VAL A 53 24.60 -14.76 38.45
C VAL A 53 23.83 -13.97 37.39
N SER A 54 22.99 -14.65 36.61
CA SER A 54 22.25 -14.12 35.46
C SER A 54 21.45 -12.87 35.81
N SER A 55 21.53 -11.85 34.94
CA SER A 55 20.60 -10.73 34.95
C SER A 55 19.17 -11.25 34.81
N LEU A 56 18.22 -10.77 35.62
CA LEU A 56 16.78 -10.92 35.32
C LEU A 56 16.50 -10.25 33.97
N THR A 57 16.45 -11.07 32.93
CA THR A 57 16.02 -10.71 31.58
C THR A 57 14.55 -10.30 31.61
N ASP A 58 14.11 -9.49 30.64
CA ASP A 58 12.70 -9.10 30.53
C ASP A 58 11.79 -10.36 30.47
N THR A 59 12.30 -11.47 29.94
CA THR A 59 11.66 -12.78 29.91
C THR A 59 11.51 -13.45 31.27
N GLU A 60 12.53 -13.37 32.15
CA GLU A 60 12.45 -13.92 33.51
C GLU A 60 11.53 -13.06 34.39
N LEU A 61 11.51 -11.74 34.19
CA LEU A 61 10.59 -10.84 34.87
C LEU A 61 9.13 -11.09 34.42
N GLU A 62 8.90 -11.28 33.12
CA GLU A 62 7.59 -11.71 32.59
C GLU A 62 7.16 -13.05 33.21
N SER A 63 8.07 -14.03 33.30
CA SER A 63 7.77 -15.34 33.90
C SER A 63 7.33 -15.23 35.36
N VAL A 64 8.05 -14.47 36.19
CA VAL A 64 7.74 -14.31 37.63
C VAL A 64 6.42 -13.56 37.85
N LEU A 65 6.17 -12.52 37.05
CA LEU A 65 4.94 -11.73 37.18
C LEU A 65 3.72 -12.43 36.59
N SER A 66 3.92 -13.31 35.60
CA SER A 66 2.85 -14.08 34.96
C SER A 66 2.16 -15.10 35.89
N GLU A 67 2.77 -15.43 37.03
CA GLU A 67 2.16 -16.29 38.06
C GLU A 67 0.99 -15.62 38.78
N ARG A 68 0.91 -14.28 38.75
CA ARG A 68 -0.04 -13.49 39.54
C ARG A 68 -0.82 -12.46 38.72
N ILE A 69 -0.32 -12.12 37.53
CA ILE A 69 -0.87 -11.12 36.63
C ILE A 69 -0.92 -11.74 35.23
N ASP A 70 -1.95 -11.43 34.45
CA ASP A 70 -2.05 -11.91 33.07
C ASP A 70 -0.82 -11.45 32.25
N VAL A 71 -0.30 -12.34 31.39
CA VAL A 71 0.90 -12.08 30.58
C VAL A 71 0.71 -10.86 29.67
N GLU A 72 -0.49 -10.64 29.14
CA GLU A 72 -0.79 -9.48 28.31
C GLU A 72 -0.79 -8.18 29.12
N ASP A 73 -1.25 -8.23 30.37
CA ASP A 73 -1.18 -7.11 31.31
C ASP A 73 0.27 -6.76 31.66
N VAL A 74 1.11 -7.77 31.94
CA VAL A 74 2.54 -7.56 32.20
C VAL A 74 3.22 -6.90 31.00
N ARG A 75 2.93 -7.36 29.77
CA ARG A 75 3.49 -6.77 28.54
C ARG A 75 3.00 -5.35 28.31
N ALA A 76 1.74 -5.06 28.58
CA ALA A 76 1.19 -3.70 28.49
C ALA A 76 1.88 -2.75 29.49
N LEU A 77 2.09 -3.20 30.73
CA LEU A 77 2.78 -2.42 31.76
C LEU A 77 4.26 -2.21 31.41
N MET A 78 4.95 -3.24 30.91
CA MET A 78 6.33 -3.14 30.39
C MET A 78 6.44 -2.13 29.24
N PHE A 79 5.47 -2.12 28.33
CA PHE A 79 5.38 -1.16 27.25
C PHE A 79 5.23 0.28 27.78
N LEU A 80 4.30 0.52 28.72
CA LEU A 80 4.14 1.83 29.35
C LEU A 80 5.37 2.26 30.18
N ALA A 81 6.03 1.33 30.84
CA ALA A 81 7.24 1.57 31.62
C ALA A 81 8.42 2.02 30.76
N THR A 82 8.43 1.66 29.48
CA THR A 82 9.45 2.06 28.50
C THR A 82 9.02 3.18 27.56
N ALA A 83 7.74 3.57 27.60
CA ALA A 83 7.20 4.64 26.79
C ALA A 83 7.78 6.01 27.19
N THR A 84 7.87 6.91 26.22
CA THR A 84 8.23 8.32 26.42
C THR A 84 7.15 9.06 27.20
N GLU A 85 7.51 10.15 27.88
CA GLU A 85 6.55 10.92 28.70
C GLU A 85 5.31 11.38 27.89
N ASN A 86 5.51 11.85 26.65
CA ASN A 86 4.39 12.23 25.77
C ASN A 86 3.36 11.12 25.54
N VAL A 87 3.82 9.86 25.44
CA VAL A 87 2.93 8.70 25.23
C VAL A 87 2.17 8.36 26.52
N ARG A 88 2.80 8.58 27.69
CA ARG A 88 2.15 8.40 28.98
C ARG A 88 1.12 9.49 29.25
N GLU A 89 1.42 10.73 28.90
CA GLU A 89 0.47 11.84 28.93
C GLU A 89 -0.72 11.58 28.00
N ASP A 90 -0.46 11.16 26.76
CA ASP A 90 -1.51 10.78 25.82
C ASP A 90 -2.41 9.68 26.38
N PHE A 91 -1.85 8.65 27.03
CA PHE A 91 -2.63 7.60 27.69
C PHE A 91 -3.49 8.16 28.85
N ARG A 92 -2.93 9.07 29.65
CA ARG A 92 -3.60 9.68 30.80
C ARG A 92 -4.74 10.61 30.38
N GLU A 93 -4.53 11.44 29.37
CA GLU A 93 -5.50 12.46 28.93
C GLU A 93 -6.57 11.90 27.98
N LYS A 94 -6.19 10.99 27.07
CA LYS A 94 -7.08 10.53 25.99
C LYS A 94 -7.97 9.34 26.37
N MET A 95 -7.92 8.91 27.63
CA MET A 95 -8.77 7.84 28.21
C MET A 95 -8.73 6.55 27.38
N ILE A 96 -7.52 6.10 27.04
CA ILE A 96 -7.33 4.87 26.27
C ILE A 96 -7.63 3.67 27.17
N SER A 97 -8.38 2.70 26.66
CA SER A 97 -8.66 1.48 27.42
C SER A 97 -7.40 0.61 27.56
N LEU A 98 -7.30 -0.12 28.67
CA LEU A 98 -6.20 -1.07 28.88
C LEU A 98 -6.11 -2.11 27.75
N GLU A 99 -7.25 -2.58 27.25
CA GLU A 99 -7.34 -3.48 26.10
C GLU A 99 -6.65 -2.90 24.85
N THR A 100 -6.82 -1.61 24.60
CA THR A 100 -6.14 -0.93 23.48
C THR A 100 -4.64 -0.88 23.70
N VAL A 101 -4.18 -0.67 24.93
CA VAL A 101 -2.74 -0.71 25.27
C VAL A 101 -2.18 -2.11 25.06
N LYS A 102 -2.89 -3.16 25.50
CA LYS A 102 -2.50 -4.55 25.25
C LYS A 102 -2.29 -4.81 23.76
N LEU A 103 -3.24 -4.38 22.94
CA LEU A 103 -3.14 -4.52 21.49
C LEU A 103 -1.96 -3.75 20.90
N ILE A 104 -1.71 -2.51 21.33
CA ILE A 104 -0.54 -1.72 20.88
C ILE A 104 0.77 -2.39 21.32
N ALA A 105 0.84 -2.88 22.55
CA ALA A 105 2.02 -3.52 23.13
C ALA A 105 2.33 -4.86 22.45
N ALA A 106 1.31 -5.62 22.06
CA ALA A 106 1.46 -6.88 21.31
C ALA A 106 1.70 -6.68 19.80
N ALA A 107 1.35 -5.51 19.25
CA ALA A 107 1.44 -5.27 17.81
C ALA A 107 2.88 -5.18 17.28
N ALA A 108 3.05 -5.50 16.00
CA ALA A 108 4.32 -5.38 15.28
C ALA A 108 4.87 -3.93 15.34
N PRO A 109 6.20 -3.71 15.28
CA PRO A 109 6.80 -2.38 15.47
C PRO A 109 6.21 -1.28 14.58
N LYS A 110 5.87 -1.59 13.32
CA LYS A 110 5.23 -0.64 12.40
C LYS A 110 3.81 -0.26 12.83
N VAL A 111 2.99 -1.25 13.17
CA VAL A 111 1.62 -1.05 13.66
C VAL A 111 1.62 -0.24 14.95
N ARG A 112 2.57 -0.53 15.85
CA ARG A 112 2.78 0.19 17.10
C ARG A 112 3.16 1.65 16.86
N ALA A 113 4.11 1.90 15.96
CA ALA A 113 4.53 3.25 15.60
C ALA A 113 3.37 4.07 15.01
N GLU A 114 2.60 3.48 14.10
CA GLU A 114 1.44 4.14 13.48
C GLU A 114 0.32 4.39 14.49
N ALA A 115 0.02 3.42 15.36
CA ALA A 115 -0.97 3.60 16.42
C ALA A 115 -0.59 4.74 17.37
N LEU A 116 0.69 4.83 17.78
CA LEU A 116 1.19 5.95 18.59
C LEU A 116 1.15 7.28 17.84
N HIS A 117 1.39 7.25 16.52
CA HIS A 117 1.31 8.44 15.68
C HIS A 117 -0.13 8.97 15.56
N VAL A 118 -1.10 8.07 15.39
CA VAL A 118 -2.53 8.38 15.41
C VAL A 118 -2.95 8.94 16.77
N LEU A 119 -2.43 8.35 17.85
CA LEU A 119 -2.71 8.81 19.20
C LEU A 119 -2.26 10.25 19.42
N ALA A 120 -1.04 10.59 19.00
CA ALA A 120 -0.46 11.92 19.15
C ALA A 120 -1.29 13.02 18.47
N ARG A 121 -2.00 12.71 17.38
CA ARG A 121 -2.84 13.68 16.62
C ARG A 121 -4.23 13.93 17.21
N ASN A 122 -4.40 13.74 18.51
CA ASN A 122 -5.65 13.98 19.26
C ASN A 122 -6.86 13.13 18.83
N ARG A 123 -6.63 11.91 18.34
CA ARG A 123 -7.69 10.90 18.19
C ARG A 123 -7.73 10.00 19.42
N ARG A 124 -8.95 9.65 19.87
CA ARG A 124 -9.13 8.46 20.71
C ARG A 124 -8.87 7.22 19.85
N LEU A 125 -8.16 6.25 20.41
CA LEU A 125 -7.95 4.94 19.80
C LEU A 125 -8.75 3.89 20.55
N TYR A 126 -9.47 3.09 19.78
CA TYR A 126 -10.20 1.91 20.26
C TYR A 126 -9.51 0.63 19.81
N PRO A 127 -9.84 -0.53 20.43
CA PRO A 127 -9.32 -1.83 19.99
C PRO A 127 -9.55 -2.12 18.51
N SER A 128 -10.70 -1.70 17.98
CA SER A 128 -11.04 -1.83 16.56
C SER A 128 -10.11 -1.03 15.65
N ASP A 129 -9.68 0.16 16.08
CA ASP A 129 -8.79 1.02 15.29
C ASP A 129 -7.41 0.40 15.17
N VAL A 130 -6.89 -0.18 16.26
CA VAL A 130 -5.58 -0.86 16.25
C VAL A 130 -5.61 -2.08 15.32
N LYS A 131 -6.69 -2.87 15.36
CA LYS A 131 -6.90 -4.02 14.45
C LYS A 131 -6.99 -3.57 12.99
N GLU A 132 -7.66 -2.45 12.74
CA GLU A 132 -7.82 -1.89 11.40
C GLU A 132 -6.49 -1.29 10.88
N ILE A 133 -5.70 -0.64 11.73
CA ILE A 133 -4.33 -0.19 11.41
C ILE A 133 -3.44 -1.38 11.05
N ALA A 134 -3.51 -2.47 11.83
CA ALA A 134 -2.77 -3.70 11.53
C ALA A 134 -3.15 -4.27 10.17
N LYS A 135 -4.46 -4.42 9.91
CA LYS A 135 -4.99 -4.89 8.63
C LYS A 135 -4.54 -4.02 7.45
N ARG A 136 -4.47 -2.70 7.63
CA ARG A 136 -4.02 -1.77 6.58
C ARG A 136 -2.53 -1.83 6.32
N ILE A 137 -1.71 -1.98 7.35
CA ILE A 137 -0.27 -2.15 7.21
C ILE A 137 0.04 -3.50 6.54
N ASP A 138 -0.76 -4.52 6.82
CA ASP A 138 -0.69 -5.79 6.10
C ASP A 138 -1.10 -5.65 4.62
N LEU A 139 -2.02 -4.71 4.31
CA LEU A 139 -2.45 -4.36 2.95
C LEU A 139 -1.56 -3.29 2.26
N ASP A 140 -0.53 -2.77 2.94
CA ASP A 140 0.39 -1.77 2.38
C ASP A 140 1.32 -2.47 1.35
N PRO A 141 1.41 -1.97 0.10
CA PRO A 141 2.19 -2.56 -0.99
C PRO A 141 3.71 -2.65 -0.73
N THR A 142 4.19 -2.17 0.42
CA THR A 142 5.56 -2.40 0.87
C THR A 142 5.88 -3.82 1.38
N SER A 143 4.96 -4.80 1.37
CA SER A 143 5.25 -6.17 1.83
C SER A 143 5.18 -7.29 0.75
N GLU A 144 4.29 -7.27 -0.24
CA GLU A 144 4.21 -8.34 -1.27
C GLU A 144 5.20 -8.16 -2.41
N TRP A 145 5.40 -6.93 -2.89
CA TRP A 145 6.33 -6.65 -3.99
C TRP A 145 7.77 -6.98 -3.59
N GLN A 146 8.19 -6.60 -2.37
CA GLN A 146 9.53 -6.92 -1.86
C GLN A 146 9.73 -8.41 -1.65
N GLN A 147 8.70 -9.13 -1.18
CA GLN A 147 8.76 -10.60 -1.04
C GLN A 147 8.82 -11.28 -2.42
N SER A 148 8.00 -10.85 -3.39
CA SER A 148 8.07 -11.37 -4.77
C SER A 148 9.39 -11.05 -5.44
N GLU A 149 9.97 -9.87 -5.19
CA GLU A 149 11.25 -9.46 -5.75
C GLU A 149 12.41 -10.23 -5.11
N ARG A 150 12.34 -10.48 -3.80
CA ARG A 150 13.31 -11.32 -3.08
C ARG A 150 13.22 -12.79 -3.52
N SER A 151 12.02 -13.35 -3.67
CA SER A 151 11.81 -14.71 -4.19
C SER A 151 12.29 -14.84 -5.63
N ARG A 152 12.05 -13.84 -6.48
CA ARG A 152 12.55 -13.77 -7.86
C ARG A 152 14.08 -13.76 -7.90
N LEU A 153 14.73 -12.87 -7.13
CA LEU A 153 16.19 -12.78 -7.08
C LEU A 153 16.81 -14.07 -6.57
N THR A 154 16.27 -14.65 -5.50
CA THR A 154 16.74 -15.92 -4.94
C THR A 154 16.62 -17.06 -5.97
N HIS A 155 15.49 -17.18 -6.66
CA HIS A 155 15.31 -18.20 -7.70
C HIS A 155 16.30 -18.03 -8.86
N LEU A 156 16.50 -16.79 -9.34
CA LEU A 156 17.48 -16.52 -10.40
C LEU A 156 18.93 -16.76 -9.94
N GLU A 157 19.27 -16.46 -8.69
CA GLU A 157 20.61 -16.70 -8.12
C GLU A 157 20.92 -18.19 -7.91
N THR A 158 19.91 -19.02 -7.63
CA THR A 158 20.11 -20.48 -7.51
C THR A 158 20.55 -21.14 -8.81
N LEU A 159 20.35 -20.49 -9.96
CA LEU A 159 20.69 -21.03 -11.27
C LEU A 159 22.17 -20.86 -11.67
N LYS A 160 23.00 -20.17 -10.86
CA LYS A 160 24.48 -20.00 -10.97
C LYS A 160 25.09 -20.28 -12.37
N ASP A 161 24.73 -19.48 -13.37
CA ASP A 161 25.33 -19.52 -14.71
C ASP A 161 25.74 -18.11 -15.16
N GLU A 162 26.99 -17.92 -15.58
CA GLU A 162 27.50 -16.65 -16.12
C GLU A 162 26.69 -16.17 -17.34
N ARG A 163 26.09 -17.10 -18.09
CA ARG A 163 25.21 -16.82 -19.23
C ARG A 163 23.89 -16.15 -18.81
N LEU A 164 23.46 -16.32 -17.56
CA LEU A 164 22.26 -15.65 -17.04
C LEU A 164 22.40 -14.12 -17.08
N PHE A 165 23.62 -13.60 -16.92
CA PHE A 165 23.88 -12.16 -17.01
C PHE A 165 23.77 -11.63 -18.44
N SER A 166 24.21 -12.42 -19.44
CA SER A 166 24.00 -12.11 -20.86
C SER A 166 22.51 -12.06 -21.20
N VAL A 167 21.77 -13.08 -20.76
CA VAL A 167 20.31 -13.16 -20.96
C VAL A 167 19.58 -12.00 -20.30
N LYS A 168 19.89 -11.65 -19.05
CA LYS A 168 19.32 -10.48 -18.35
C LYS A 168 19.49 -9.20 -19.17
N ARG A 169 20.71 -8.94 -19.61
CA ARG A 169 21.04 -7.76 -20.42
C ARG A 169 20.34 -7.77 -21.80
N GLY A 170 20.21 -8.95 -22.41
CA GLY A 170 19.49 -9.13 -23.67
C GLY A 170 18.00 -8.81 -23.54
N VAL A 171 17.36 -9.33 -22.49
CA VAL A 171 15.94 -9.07 -22.17
C VAL A 171 15.72 -7.61 -21.79
N ASP A 172 16.66 -6.96 -21.11
CA ASP A 172 16.57 -5.53 -20.80
C ASP A 172 16.49 -4.66 -22.05
N ARG A 173 17.37 -4.94 -23.01
CA ARG A 173 17.40 -4.22 -24.29
C ARG A 173 16.13 -4.50 -25.10
N LEU A 174 15.60 -5.71 -25.05
CA LEU A 174 14.32 -6.06 -25.66
C LEU A 174 13.16 -5.27 -25.04
N GLY A 175 13.07 -5.23 -23.71
CA GLY A 175 12.01 -4.51 -23.02
C GLY A 175 12.06 -3.00 -23.27
N VAL A 176 13.25 -2.39 -23.31
CA VAL A 176 13.40 -0.97 -23.68
C VAL A 176 12.93 -0.71 -25.12
N ALA A 177 13.29 -1.59 -26.07
CA ALA A 177 12.83 -1.45 -27.46
C ALA A 177 11.31 -1.61 -27.57
N PHE A 178 10.72 -2.55 -26.83
CA PHE A 178 9.28 -2.78 -26.78
C PHE A 178 8.52 -1.60 -26.18
N ALA A 179 9.00 -1.03 -25.06
CA ALA A 179 8.41 0.15 -24.44
C ALA A 179 8.44 1.37 -25.39
N ARG A 180 9.58 1.61 -26.06
CA ARG A 180 9.69 2.68 -27.06
C ARG A 180 8.75 2.50 -28.24
N PHE A 181 8.62 1.26 -28.72
CA PHE A 181 7.68 0.92 -29.79
C PHE A 181 6.24 1.21 -29.34
N HIS A 182 5.87 0.77 -28.15
CA HIS A 182 4.57 1.00 -27.56
C HIS A 182 4.24 2.49 -27.42
N ASP A 183 5.09 3.25 -26.74
CA ASP A 183 4.85 4.68 -26.44
C ASP A 183 4.69 5.52 -27.71
N LYS A 184 5.38 5.12 -28.78
CA LYS A 184 5.39 5.85 -30.04
C LYS A 184 4.27 5.46 -31.00
N PHE A 185 3.86 4.19 -31.02
CA PHE A 185 2.97 3.66 -32.07
C PHE A 185 1.67 3.04 -31.56
N MET A 186 1.50 2.89 -30.25
CA MET A 186 0.36 2.22 -29.61
C MET A 186 -0.28 3.06 -28.50
N ARG A 187 -0.09 4.39 -28.52
CA ARG A 187 -0.66 5.31 -27.52
C ARG A 187 -2.19 5.36 -27.65
N ASP A 188 -2.90 5.03 -26.57
CA ASP A 188 -4.36 5.12 -26.46
C ASP A 188 -4.79 6.60 -26.46
N ASP A 189 -5.09 7.18 -27.63
CA ASP A 189 -5.90 8.41 -27.70
C ASP A 189 -7.38 8.01 -27.81
N GLU A 190 -8.17 8.38 -26.79
CA GLU A 190 -9.62 8.07 -26.62
C GLU A 190 -10.57 8.60 -27.73
N GLY A 191 -10.07 8.98 -28.90
CA GLY A 191 -10.86 9.68 -29.92
C GLY A 191 -10.86 9.08 -31.32
N LEU A 192 -9.81 8.37 -31.73
CA LEU A 192 -9.73 7.82 -33.07
C LEU A 192 -8.93 6.52 -32.98
N VAL A 193 -9.52 5.41 -33.45
CA VAL A 193 -8.75 4.32 -34.05
C VAL A 193 -8.09 4.91 -35.30
N THR A 194 -7.08 5.76 -35.11
CA THR A 194 -6.21 6.19 -36.17
C THR A 194 -5.57 4.89 -36.64
N LEU A 195 -5.78 4.56 -37.92
CA LEU A 195 -5.06 3.49 -38.57
C LEU A 195 -3.61 3.61 -38.12
N ILE A 196 -3.14 2.66 -37.31
CA ILE A 196 -1.71 2.50 -37.04
C ILE A 196 -1.09 2.57 -38.43
N GLU A 197 -0.27 3.59 -38.71
CA GLU A 197 0.37 3.71 -40.01
C GLU A 197 1.51 2.69 -40.07
N THR A 198 1.12 1.42 -40.12
CA THR A 198 1.94 0.21 -40.29
C THR A 198 2.80 0.27 -41.54
N LYS A 199 2.49 1.22 -42.43
CA LYS A 199 3.19 1.51 -43.67
C LYS A 199 4.40 2.44 -43.49
N THR A 200 4.54 3.16 -42.37
CA THR A 200 5.69 4.04 -42.16
C THR A 200 6.98 3.25 -41.99
N GLU A 201 8.06 3.71 -42.61
CA GLU A 201 9.39 3.12 -42.42
C GLU A 201 9.86 3.20 -40.96
N ALA A 202 9.44 4.23 -40.22
CA ALA A 202 9.72 4.35 -38.80
C ALA A 202 9.05 3.23 -37.97
N TYR A 203 7.79 2.90 -38.26
CA TYR A 203 7.08 1.78 -37.64
C TYR A 203 7.79 0.47 -37.95
N LYS A 204 8.07 0.19 -39.23
CA LYS A 204 8.70 -1.07 -39.66
C LYS A 204 10.06 -1.26 -39.01
N ARG A 205 10.87 -0.20 -38.90
CA ARG A 205 12.16 -0.24 -38.21
C ARG A 205 12.01 -0.60 -36.74
N ALA A 206 11.11 0.07 -36.02
CA ALA A 206 10.91 -0.19 -34.58
C ALA A 206 10.31 -1.59 -34.33
N TYR A 207 9.38 -2.04 -35.17
CA TYR A 207 8.82 -3.37 -35.13
C TYR A 207 9.88 -4.46 -35.39
N ASN A 208 10.67 -4.29 -36.45
CA ASN A 208 11.76 -5.21 -36.77
C ASN A 208 12.87 -5.20 -35.71
N GLU A 209 13.11 -4.06 -35.06
CA GLU A 209 14.07 -3.95 -33.95
C GLU A 209 13.66 -4.82 -32.76
N VAL A 210 12.37 -4.79 -32.36
CA VAL A 210 11.87 -5.64 -31.27
C VAL A 210 11.97 -7.12 -31.65
N ILE A 211 11.59 -7.49 -32.87
CA ILE A 211 11.72 -8.88 -33.36
C ILE A 211 13.19 -9.32 -33.35
N ALA A 212 14.10 -8.50 -33.88
CA ALA A 212 15.51 -8.82 -33.97
C ALA A 212 16.13 -9.04 -32.58
N ARG A 213 15.78 -8.17 -31.62
CA ARG A 213 16.24 -8.31 -30.22
C ARG A 213 15.67 -9.55 -29.54
N ALA A 214 14.39 -9.86 -29.78
CA ALA A 214 13.77 -11.07 -29.25
C ALA A 214 14.43 -12.34 -29.83
N ARG A 215 14.68 -12.36 -31.15
CA ARG A 215 15.38 -13.47 -31.83
C ARG A 215 16.83 -13.61 -31.39
N SER A 216 17.51 -12.52 -31.02
CA SER A 216 18.90 -12.60 -30.53
C SER A 216 19.01 -13.23 -29.15
N VAL A 217 18.03 -12.98 -28.25
CA VAL A 217 18.11 -13.46 -26.86
C VAL A 217 17.42 -14.83 -26.66
N LEU A 218 16.48 -15.18 -27.55
CA LEU A 218 15.70 -16.41 -27.42
C LEU A 218 16.55 -17.70 -27.37
N PRO A 219 17.60 -17.90 -28.22
CA PRO A 219 18.43 -19.10 -28.14
C PRO A 219 19.19 -19.21 -26.81
N GLU A 220 19.64 -18.09 -26.24
CA GLU A 220 20.32 -18.08 -24.94
C GLU A 220 19.34 -18.42 -23.80
N ILE A 221 18.09 -17.95 -23.88
CA ILE A 221 17.01 -18.30 -22.95
C ILE A 221 16.67 -19.79 -23.06
N GLU A 222 16.47 -20.31 -24.27
CA GLU A 222 16.12 -21.71 -24.49
C GLU A 222 17.24 -22.66 -24.07
N ALA A 223 18.50 -22.26 -24.26
CA ALA A 223 19.67 -23.01 -23.80
C ALA A 223 19.81 -23.03 -22.26
N LEU A 224 19.37 -21.98 -21.57
CA LEU A 224 19.47 -21.87 -20.11
C LEU A 224 18.31 -22.53 -19.36
N PHE A 225 17.09 -22.34 -19.86
CA PHE A 225 15.89 -22.74 -19.12
C PHE A 225 15.26 -24.03 -19.63
N CYS A 226 15.66 -24.50 -20.84
CA CYS A 226 14.94 -25.51 -21.62
C CYS A 226 13.44 -25.15 -21.80
N GLN A 227 12.74 -25.73 -22.77
CA GLN A 227 11.31 -25.44 -22.95
C GLN A 227 10.54 -25.90 -21.68
N PRO A 228 9.89 -25.02 -20.89
CA PRO A 228 8.97 -25.47 -19.86
C PRO A 228 7.65 -25.82 -20.56
N THR A 229 7.68 -26.83 -21.43
CA THR A 229 6.48 -27.41 -22.03
C THR A 229 5.87 -28.34 -21.00
N GLY A 230 4.93 -27.83 -20.23
CA GLY A 230 4.13 -28.70 -19.38
C GLY A 230 3.33 -27.92 -18.37
N THR A 231 2.03 -28.11 -18.41
CA THR A 231 1.03 -27.75 -17.41
C THR A 231 1.29 -28.31 -16.00
N GLU A 232 2.47 -28.86 -15.73
CA GLU A 232 2.92 -29.37 -14.43
C GLU A 232 4.02 -28.47 -13.87
N ALA A 233 3.66 -27.20 -13.62
CA ALA A 233 4.54 -26.30 -12.91
C ALA A 233 4.47 -26.60 -11.40
N THR A 234 5.60 -27.04 -10.83
CA THR A 234 5.73 -27.39 -9.41
C THR A 234 5.74 -26.17 -8.48
N THR A 235 6.08 -24.96 -8.97
CA THR A 235 6.10 -23.71 -8.16
C THR A 235 5.58 -22.47 -8.91
N PRO A 236 5.13 -21.41 -8.19
CA PRO A 236 4.72 -20.14 -8.79
C PRO A 236 5.80 -19.44 -9.65
N GLU A 237 7.07 -19.58 -9.28
CA GLU A 237 8.23 -18.98 -9.95
C GLU A 237 8.48 -19.64 -11.31
N VAL A 238 8.31 -20.97 -11.39
CA VAL A 238 8.41 -21.71 -12.65
C VAL A 238 7.32 -21.28 -13.63
N ARG A 239 6.10 -21.00 -13.15
CA ARG A 239 5.03 -20.45 -13.99
C ARG A 239 5.37 -19.06 -14.52
N LYS A 240 5.82 -18.16 -13.65
CA LYS A 240 6.22 -16.79 -14.04
C LYS A 240 7.37 -16.81 -15.06
N LEU A 241 8.34 -17.70 -14.87
CA LEU A 241 9.42 -17.93 -15.83
C LEU A 241 8.89 -18.44 -17.18
N GLY A 242 7.98 -19.42 -17.15
CA GLY A 242 7.33 -19.92 -18.36
C GLY A 242 6.57 -18.84 -19.13
N PHE A 243 5.85 -17.96 -18.44
CA PHE A 243 5.19 -16.81 -19.05
C PHE A 243 6.18 -15.81 -19.68
N ALA A 244 7.30 -15.56 -19.00
CA ALA A 244 8.36 -14.70 -19.52
C ALA A 244 8.99 -15.26 -20.81
N ILE A 245 9.29 -16.56 -20.84
CA ILE A 245 9.82 -17.25 -22.02
C ILE A 245 8.80 -17.22 -23.16
N ALA A 246 7.53 -17.50 -22.88
CA ALA A 246 6.45 -17.43 -23.85
C ALA A 246 6.26 -16.01 -24.42
N ALA A 247 6.45 -14.96 -23.61
CA ALA A 247 6.41 -13.58 -24.08
C ALA A 247 7.56 -13.28 -25.06
N VAL A 248 8.78 -13.71 -24.77
CA VAL A 248 9.92 -13.54 -25.69
C VAL A 248 9.69 -14.32 -26.99
N GLN A 249 9.19 -15.56 -26.91
CA GLN A 249 8.82 -16.36 -28.09
C GLN A 249 7.74 -15.68 -28.94
N ARG A 250 6.72 -15.09 -28.30
CA ARG A 250 5.68 -14.31 -28.98
C ARG A 250 6.28 -13.10 -29.70
N LEU A 251 7.16 -12.34 -29.06
CA LEU A 251 7.84 -11.20 -29.67
C LEU A 251 8.75 -11.62 -30.85
N ALA A 252 9.49 -12.72 -30.72
CA ALA A 252 10.37 -13.24 -31.78
C ALA A 252 9.62 -13.69 -33.05
N ARG A 253 8.36 -14.11 -32.89
CA ARG A 253 7.44 -14.45 -33.99
C ARG A 253 6.74 -13.23 -34.60
N GLY A 254 6.93 -12.04 -34.03
CA GLY A 254 6.20 -10.84 -34.43
C GLY A 254 4.75 -10.80 -33.91
N GLY A 255 4.41 -11.62 -32.93
CA GLY A 255 3.07 -11.71 -32.35
C GLY A 255 2.73 -10.55 -31.41
N PHE A 256 3.17 -9.34 -31.72
CA PHE A 256 2.82 -8.10 -31.02
C PHE A 256 2.47 -7.06 -32.10
N ALA A 257 1.38 -6.31 -31.91
CA ALA A 257 0.81 -5.46 -32.96
C ALA A 257 0.19 -6.24 -34.17
N HIS A 258 0.29 -5.71 -35.38
CA HIS A 258 -0.75 -5.86 -36.43
C HIS A 258 -0.71 -7.12 -37.33
N ASN A 259 0.18 -8.10 -37.13
CA ASN A 259 0.24 -9.31 -37.97
C ASN A 259 0.36 -10.62 -37.15
N ALA A 260 -0.80 -11.26 -36.95
CA ALA A 260 -0.99 -12.63 -36.46
C ALA A 260 -0.72 -12.93 -34.98
N GLY A 261 -1.48 -12.28 -34.08
CA GLY A 261 -1.81 -12.88 -32.79
C GLY A 261 -2.16 -11.87 -31.71
N ARG A 262 -3.40 -11.36 -31.76
CA ARG A 262 -3.92 -10.27 -30.92
C ARG A 262 -2.96 -9.09 -30.93
N GLY A 263 -3.19 -8.14 -31.84
CA GLY A 263 -2.60 -6.81 -31.68
C GLY A 263 -2.84 -6.38 -30.25
N VAL A 264 -1.91 -5.62 -29.66
CA VAL A 264 -2.18 -5.14 -28.32
C VAL A 264 -3.33 -4.14 -28.44
N VAL A 265 -4.56 -4.64 -28.32
CA VAL A 265 -5.81 -3.88 -28.47
C VAL A 265 -6.14 -3.19 -27.15
N HIS A 266 -5.49 -3.61 -26.07
CA HIS A 266 -5.73 -3.13 -24.72
C HIS A 266 -4.41 -2.92 -23.98
N SER A 267 -4.28 -1.80 -23.28
CA SER A 267 -3.20 -1.49 -22.35
C SER A 267 -2.84 -2.64 -21.40
N SER A 268 -3.82 -3.48 -21.03
CA SER A 268 -3.62 -4.67 -20.19
C SER A 268 -2.71 -5.74 -20.81
N GLU A 269 -2.73 -5.97 -22.13
CA GLU A 269 -1.86 -6.96 -22.80
C GLU A 269 -0.41 -6.44 -22.93
N VAL A 270 -0.21 -5.13 -23.06
CA VAL A 270 1.13 -4.51 -23.02
C VAL A 270 1.71 -4.58 -21.62
N VAL A 271 0.91 -4.26 -20.61
CA VAL A 271 1.30 -4.38 -19.21
C VAL A 271 1.68 -5.83 -18.90
N ALA A 272 0.92 -6.80 -19.42
CA ALA A 272 1.26 -8.22 -19.27
C ALA A 272 2.59 -8.61 -19.95
N LEU A 273 2.84 -8.16 -21.19
CA LEU A 273 4.11 -8.43 -21.89
C LEU A 273 5.30 -7.72 -21.22
N GLY A 274 5.14 -6.47 -20.81
CA GLY A 274 6.15 -5.72 -20.06
C GLY A 274 6.48 -6.38 -18.72
N HIS A 275 5.47 -6.77 -17.95
CA HIS A 275 5.65 -7.50 -16.70
C HIS A 275 6.30 -8.88 -16.89
N ALA A 276 5.97 -9.58 -17.98
CA ALA A 276 6.60 -10.85 -18.31
C ALA A 276 8.09 -10.68 -18.65
N LEU A 277 8.47 -9.65 -19.42
CA LEU A 277 9.88 -9.35 -19.72
C LEU A 277 10.67 -8.92 -18.47
N ALA A 278 10.04 -8.14 -17.59
CA ALA A 278 10.62 -7.69 -16.31
C ALA A 278 10.83 -8.84 -15.31
N TYR A 279 10.36 -10.06 -15.58
CA TYR A 279 10.65 -11.21 -14.74
C TYR A 279 12.10 -11.70 -14.95
N ILE A 280 12.55 -11.80 -16.20
CA ILE A 280 13.91 -12.22 -16.57
C ILE A 280 14.87 -11.03 -16.54
N GLY A 281 14.50 -9.90 -17.15
CA GLY A 281 15.25 -8.65 -17.12
C GLY A 281 14.83 -7.75 -15.96
N ASN A 282 15.38 -6.55 -15.92
CA ASN A 282 14.98 -5.39 -15.13
C ASN A 282 14.27 -4.31 -15.98
N ALA A 283 13.90 -4.61 -17.24
CA ALA A 283 13.19 -3.69 -18.13
C ALA A 283 11.79 -3.32 -17.60
N GLY A 284 11.76 -2.31 -16.74
CA GLY A 284 10.54 -1.76 -16.15
C GLY A 284 10.78 -1.08 -14.80
N ALA A 285 11.86 -1.42 -14.09
CA ALA A 285 12.24 -0.70 -12.87
C ALA A 285 13.19 0.45 -13.24
N PRO A 286 12.92 1.71 -12.84
CA PRO A 286 13.93 2.76 -12.93
C PRO A 286 15.20 2.30 -12.19
N PRO A 287 16.39 2.79 -12.57
CA PRO A 287 17.64 2.43 -11.92
C PRO A 287 17.48 2.55 -10.42
N ASN A 288 17.89 1.50 -9.70
CA ASN A 288 17.87 1.41 -8.26
C ASN A 288 18.92 2.38 -7.67
N GLU A 289 18.75 3.68 -7.91
CA GLU A 289 19.19 4.65 -6.94
C GLU A 289 18.34 4.39 -5.71
N LYS A 290 19.00 4.11 -4.60
CA LYS A 290 18.44 4.21 -3.25
C LYS A 290 17.95 5.64 -3.03
N ARG A 291 16.90 6.07 -3.72
CA ARG A 291 16.07 7.19 -3.28
C ARG A 291 15.51 6.70 -1.96
N ARG A 292 16.03 7.26 -0.86
CA ARG A 292 15.31 7.30 0.41
C ARG A 292 13.85 7.51 0.04
N ALA A 293 12.97 6.59 0.43
CA ALA A 293 11.55 6.69 0.17
C ALA A 293 11.12 8.08 0.66
N LYS A 294 10.98 9.03 -0.27
CA LYS A 294 10.29 10.27 0.02
C LYS A 294 8.86 9.81 0.17
N HIS A 295 8.28 10.05 1.33
CA HIS A 295 6.83 9.96 1.52
C HIS A 295 6.22 10.99 0.58
N LEU A 296 5.92 10.59 -0.65
CA LEU A 296 5.36 11.47 -1.67
C LEU A 296 3.95 11.81 -1.23
N LYS A 297 3.65 13.09 -1.06
CA LYS A 297 2.35 13.52 -0.58
C LYS A 297 1.46 13.91 -1.75
N VAL A 298 0.18 13.53 -1.67
CA VAL A 298 -0.84 13.92 -2.65
C VAL A 298 -1.98 14.72 -2.00
N LEU A 299 -2.39 15.79 -2.66
CA LEU A 299 -3.60 16.54 -2.36
C LEU A 299 -4.67 16.14 -3.39
N GLU A 300 -5.81 15.66 -2.94
CA GLU A 300 -6.88 15.18 -3.83
C GLU A 300 -8.10 16.10 -3.79
N LEU A 301 -8.51 16.60 -4.95
CA LEU A 301 -9.72 17.41 -5.13
C LEU A 301 -10.80 16.56 -5.81
N CYS A 302 -12.06 16.71 -5.40
CA CYS A 302 -13.14 15.88 -5.92
C CYS A 302 -12.81 14.38 -5.80
N ALA A 303 -12.38 13.96 -4.60
CA ALA A 303 -11.89 12.60 -4.35
C ALA A 303 -12.93 11.50 -4.60
N GLY A 304 -14.21 11.88 -4.71
CA GLY A 304 -15.29 10.93 -4.88
C GLY A 304 -15.35 9.98 -3.69
N ALA A 305 -15.64 8.70 -3.94
CA ALA A 305 -15.66 7.67 -2.91
C ALA A 305 -14.26 7.05 -2.62
N GLY A 306 -13.19 7.57 -3.26
CA GLY A 306 -11.81 7.12 -3.01
C GLY A 306 -11.23 6.12 -4.02
N GLY A 307 -11.86 5.93 -5.18
CA GLY A 307 -11.35 5.00 -6.21
C GLY A 307 -9.96 5.40 -6.73
N MET A 308 -9.75 6.68 -7.01
CA MET A 308 -8.43 7.21 -7.39
C MET A 308 -7.46 7.20 -6.21
N SER A 309 -7.95 7.54 -5.01
CA SER A 309 -7.14 7.54 -3.78
C SER A 309 -6.49 6.19 -3.51
N ILE A 310 -7.21 5.08 -3.71
CA ILE A 310 -6.66 3.73 -3.56
C ILE A 310 -5.51 3.47 -4.55
N GLY A 311 -5.66 3.89 -5.81
CA GLY A 311 -4.61 3.76 -6.81
C GLY A 311 -3.36 4.59 -6.49
N LEU A 312 -3.55 5.78 -5.93
CA LEU A 312 -2.46 6.67 -5.53
C LEU A 312 -1.63 6.10 -4.37
N ILE A 313 -2.27 5.45 -3.40
CA ILE A 313 -1.57 4.70 -2.35
C ILE A 313 -0.81 3.52 -2.94
N GLY A 314 -1.43 2.78 -3.88
CA GLY A 314 -0.78 1.71 -4.62
C GLY A 314 0.49 2.16 -5.36
N ALA A 315 0.52 3.44 -5.77
CA ALA A 315 1.68 4.09 -6.38
C ALA A 315 2.69 4.67 -5.36
N GLY A 316 2.45 4.51 -4.06
CA GLY A 316 3.34 4.96 -2.99
C GLY A 316 3.14 6.40 -2.52
N TYR A 317 1.99 7.01 -2.81
CA TYR A 317 1.63 8.34 -2.31
C TYR A 317 0.87 8.27 -0.97
N GLU A 318 1.10 9.25 -0.11
CA GLU A 318 0.37 9.51 1.13
C GLU A 318 -0.57 10.70 0.96
N HIS A 319 -1.86 10.55 1.28
CA HIS A 319 -2.83 11.64 1.16
C HIS A 319 -2.65 12.69 2.26
N ALA A 320 -2.25 13.89 1.86
CA ALA A 320 -2.20 15.04 2.75
C ALA A 320 -3.59 15.57 3.11
N ALA A 321 -4.50 15.62 2.12
CA ALA A 321 -5.92 15.91 2.34
C ALA A 321 -6.75 15.51 1.11
N LEU A 322 -8.05 15.30 1.34
CA LEU A 322 -9.03 15.01 0.32
C LEU A 322 -10.21 15.96 0.48
N PHE A 323 -10.57 16.65 -0.61
CA PHE A 323 -11.70 17.55 -0.65
C PHE A 323 -12.84 16.94 -1.48
N GLU A 324 -14.01 16.79 -0.88
CA GLU A 324 -15.19 16.26 -1.56
C GLU A 324 -16.46 16.99 -1.09
N ARG A 325 -17.39 17.27 -2.01
CA ARG A 325 -18.60 18.04 -1.71
C ARG A 325 -19.77 17.14 -1.28
N ASN A 326 -19.86 15.94 -1.84
CA ASN A 326 -20.95 15.01 -1.59
C ASN A 326 -20.76 14.32 -0.22
N GLN A 327 -21.78 14.41 0.64
CA GLN A 327 -21.74 13.85 2.00
C GLN A 327 -21.56 12.34 2.01
N ASP A 328 -22.30 11.59 1.18
CA ASP A 328 -22.24 10.12 1.15
C ASP A 328 -20.83 9.62 0.78
N LYS A 329 -20.17 10.33 -0.15
CA LYS A 329 -18.81 10.06 -0.57
C LYS A 329 -17.78 10.41 0.50
N VAL A 330 -17.95 11.56 1.18
CA VAL A 330 -17.14 11.94 2.33
C VAL A 330 -17.26 10.91 3.46
N ASP A 331 -18.47 10.43 3.74
CA ASP A 331 -18.70 9.41 4.77
C ASP A 331 -18.08 8.07 4.36
N THR A 332 -18.13 7.74 3.08
CA THR A 332 -17.42 6.58 2.53
C THR A 332 -15.92 6.71 2.72
N LEU A 333 -15.33 7.86 2.39
CA LEU A 333 -13.89 8.13 2.58
C LEU A 333 -13.51 8.09 4.06
N ARG A 334 -14.27 8.73 4.95
CA ARG A 334 -14.00 8.74 6.40
C ARG A 334 -14.18 7.38 7.04
N ARG A 335 -15.12 6.57 6.56
CA ARG A 335 -15.36 5.21 7.04
C ARG A 335 -14.23 4.28 6.62
N ASN A 336 -13.85 4.31 5.34
CA ASN A 336 -12.80 3.43 4.82
C ASN A 336 -11.38 3.93 5.17
N TRP A 337 -11.21 5.24 5.33
CA TRP A 337 -9.92 5.91 5.55
C TRP A 337 -9.99 7.02 6.63
N PRO A 338 -10.32 6.65 7.89
CA PRO A 338 -10.49 7.57 9.01
C PRO A 338 -9.25 8.43 9.35
N THR A 339 -8.05 8.01 8.90
CA THR A 339 -6.79 8.71 9.11
C THR A 339 -6.54 9.83 8.09
N TRP A 340 -7.29 9.86 7.00
CA TRP A 340 -7.11 10.90 5.99
C TRP A 340 -7.78 12.21 6.39
N GLY A 341 -7.14 13.32 5.99
CA GLY A 341 -7.71 14.66 6.10
C GLY A 341 -8.86 14.87 5.11
N VAL A 342 -10.02 14.22 5.34
CA VAL A 342 -11.20 14.33 4.48
C VAL A 342 -12.05 15.53 4.89
N GLU A 343 -12.05 16.56 4.05
CA GLU A 343 -12.82 17.78 4.23
C GLU A 343 -14.04 17.80 3.31
N LYS A 344 -15.23 17.97 3.91
CA LYS A 344 -16.45 18.21 3.15
C LYS A 344 -16.48 19.66 2.70
N THR A 345 -16.15 19.93 1.45
CA THR A 345 -16.19 21.30 0.93
C THR A 345 -16.45 21.34 -0.56
N ASP A 346 -16.96 22.47 -1.02
CA ASP A 346 -17.00 22.78 -2.44
C ASP A 346 -15.65 23.37 -2.82
N ILE A 347 -14.96 22.79 -3.81
CA ILE A 347 -13.62 23.24 -4.22
C ILE A 347 -13.58 24.72 -4.59
N ARG A 348 -14.71 25.29 -5.05
CA ARG A 348 -14.85 26.72 -5.41
C ARG A 348 -14.90 27.64 -4.19
N LYS A 349 -15.08 27.09 -3.00
CA LYS A 349 -15.14 27.81 -1.72
C LYS A 349 -13.86 27.64 -0.89
N ILE A 350 -12.88 26.88 -1.38
CA ILE A 350 -11.60 26.74 -0.71
C ILE A 350 -10.82 28.04 -0.92
N SER A 351 -10.41 28.68 0.16
CA SER A 351 -9.62 29.91 0.09
C SER A 351 -8.15 29.62 -0.26
N ASP A 352 -7.48 30.57 -0.91
CA ASP A 352 -6.04 30.48 -1.17
C ASP A 352 -5.23 30.28 0.11
N ALA A 353 -5.65 30.92 1.21
CA ALA A 353 -5.04 30.74 2.52
C ALA A 353 -5.11 29.28 3.01
N ARG A 354 -6.22 28.58 2.73
CA ARG A 354 -6.39 27.16 3.04
C ARG A 354 -5.48 26.29 2.16
N LEU A 355 -5.40 26.55 0.86
CA LEU A 355 -4.53 25.80 -0.06
C LEU A 355 -3.04 25.99 0.24
N ARG A 356 -2.64 27.17 0.71
CA ARG A 356 -1.25 27.46 1.11
C ARG A 356 -0.72 26.55 2.22
N GLN A 357 -1.60 25.94 3.03
CA GLN A 357 -1.20 24.97 4.06
C GLN A 357 -0.62 23.66 3.46
N TYR A 358 -0.90 23.40 2.18
CA TYR A 358 -0.41 22.24 1.44
C TYR A 358 0.72 22.62 0.47
N ALA A 359 1.39 23.76 0.68
CA ALA A 359 2.55 24.16 -0.12
C ALA A 359 3.67 23.10 -0.01
N GLY A 360 4.22 22.69 -1.16
CA GLY A 360 5.24 21.64 -1.23
C GLY A 360 4.69 20.22 -1.37
N ILE A 361 3.40 20.05 -1.72
CA ILE A 361 2.82 18.77 -2.10
C ILE A 361 3.48 18.21 -3.37
N ASP A 362 3.73 16.91 -3.44
CA ASP A 362 4.38 16.28 -4.59
C ASP A 362 3.41 16.06 -5.77
N LEU A 363 2.12 15.89 -5.46
CA LEU A 363 1.07 15.66 -6.46
C LEU A 363 -0.23 16.36 -6.07
N LEU A 364 -0.87 16.99 -7.06
CA LEU A 364 -2.26 17.45 -7.00
C LEU A 364 -3.08 16.59 -7.95
N ALA A 365 -4.06 15.85 -7.43
CA ALA A 365 -4.91 14.96 -8.21
C ALA A 365 -6.38 15.42 -8.13
N ALA A 366 -7.14 15.25 -9.21
CA ALA A 366 -8.57 15.59 -9.18
C ALA A 366 -9.45 14.70 -10.06
N GLY A 367 -10.53 14.15 -9.46
CA GLY A 367 -11.57 13.41 -10.16
C GLY A 367 -12.73 14.32 -10.57
N LEU A 368 -12.50 15.22 -11.54
CA LEU A 368 -13.53 16.18 -11.95
C LEU A 368 -14.75 15.47 -12.56
N PRO A 369 -15.97 15.97 -12.30
CA PRO A 369 -17.19 15.35 -12.82
C PRO A 369 -17.25 15.42 -14.34
N CYS A 370 -17.45 14.26 -14.99
CA CYS A 370 -17.76 14.16 -16.40
C CYS A 370 -19.21 14.65 -16.64
N GLY A 371 -19.41 15.97 -16.74
CA GLY A 371 -20.69 16.53 -17.21
C GLY A 371 -20.93 16.16 -18.68
N PRO A 372 -22.18 16.10 -19.16
CA PRO A 372 -22.44 15.81 -20.57
C PRO A 372 -21.86 16.95 -21.41
N VAL A 373 -20.91 16.62 -22.28
CA VAL A 373 -20.70 17.41 -23.49
C VAL A 373 -22.07 17.46 -24.19
N ASN A 374 -22.55 18.67 -24.46
CA ASN A 374 -23.84 18.95 -25.09
C ASN A 374 -24.25 17.84 -26.07
N ARG A 375 -25.28 17.04 -25.73
CA ARG A 375 -25.96 16.24 -26.77
C ARG A 375 -26.47 17.21 -27.83
N PRO A 376 -26.25 16.96 -29.13
CA PRO A 376 -26.87 17.77 -30.17
C PRO A 376 -28.39 17.73 -29.96
N ARG A 377 -29.03 18.88 -29.83
CA ARG A 377 -30.49 18.97 -29.83
C ARG A 377 -30.99 18.49 -31.20
N GLY A 378 -31.79 17.43 -31.25
CA GLY A 378 -32.53 17.09 -32.46
C GLY A 378 -32.67 15.62 -32.83
N ILE A 379 -32.86 14.69 -31.89
CA ILE A 379 -33.38 13.36 -32.24
C ILE A 379 -34.73 13.20 -31.53
N PRO A 380 -35.86 13.10 -32.27
CA PRO A 380 -37.16 12.93 -31.65
C PRO A 380 -37.22 11.56 -30.95
N THR A 381 -37.65 11.57 -29.70
CA THR A 381 -38.01 10.36 -28.97
C THR A 381 -39.24 9.74 -29.62
N CYS A 382 -39.12 8.50 -30.08
CA CYS A 382 -40.26 7.70 -30.53
C CYS A 382 -41.19 7.48 -29.34
N SER A 383 -42.32 8.19 -29.34
CA SER A 383 -43.44 7.96 -28.43
C SER A 383 -44.26 6.75 -28.88
N SER A 384 -44.86 6.09 -27.90
CA SER A 384 -45.94 5.09 -27.96
C SER A 384 -45.61 3.68 -28.49
N GLY A 385 -45.76 2.68 -27.59
CA GLY A 385 -46.03 1.31 -28.00
C GLY A 385 -45.60 0.22 -27.03
N CYS A 386 -46.56 -0.26 -26.24
CA CYS A 386 -46.72 -1.65 -25.83
C CYS A 386 -45.98 -2.25 -24.62
N LEU A 387 -46.81 -2.43 -23.58
CA LEU A 387 -47.16 -3.70 -22.93
C LEU A 387 -46.40 -4.13 -21.67
N THR A 388 -47.09 -3.84 -20.57
CA THR A 388 -47.15 -4.59 -19.32
C THR A 388 -47.47 -6.09 -19.54
N SER A 389 -46.78 -6.99 -18.84
CA SER A 389 -47.43 -8.16 -18.21
C SER A 389 -46.57 -8.76 -17.08
N SER A 390 -47.09 -8.68 -15.85
CA SER A 390 -46.93 -9.75 -14.85
C SER A 390 -48.08 -9.64 -13.84
N LYS A 391 -49.11 -10.46 -14.02
CA LYS A 391 -49.98 -11.05 -12.98
C LYS A 391 -51.12 -11.82 -13.62
N SER A 392 -50.95 -13.13 -13.74
CA SER A 392 -51.90 -14.21 -13.43
C SER A 392 -51.07 -15.49 -13.42
#